data_AF-A0A936CA15-F1
#
_entry.id   AF-A0A936CA15-F1
#
_cell.length_a   1.000
_cell.length_b   1.000
_cell.length_c   1.000
_cell.angle_alpha   90.00
_cell.angle_beta   90.00
_cell.angle_gamma   90.00
#
_symmetry.space_group_name_H-M   'P 1'
#
loop_
_entity.id
_entity.type
_entity.pdbx_description
1 polymer ?
#
loop_
_entity_poly.entity_id
_entity_poly.type
_entity_poly.pdbx_seq_one_letter_code
_entity_poly.pdbx_strand_id
1 'polypeptide(L)'
;MREWGESIESKDAYTQGHCMRVADLACALARRAGFEERRMFWFRVGALLHDVGKIDIPAEILNKPGRLTAEEWALMRSHPEAGVELLKGIDVPEDVLPIILSHHEKWDGTGYPHGLSGEAIPMVARILGLADVYDA
;
A
#
# COMPACT_ATOMS: atom_id res chain seq x y z
N MET A 1 -15.98 -2.81 -4.65
CA MET A 1 -14.77 -2.11 -4.14
C MET A 1 -14.73 -2.03 -2.62
N ARG A 2 -15.82 -1.64 -1.93
CA ARG A 2 -15.88 -1.71 -0.45
C ARG A 2 -15.56 -3.10 0.10
N GLU A 3 -16.16 -4.15 -0.47
CA GLU A 3 -15.98 -5.54 -0.03
C GLU A 3 -14.52 -6.04 -0.05
N TRP A 4 -13.66 -5.52 -0.95
CA TRP A 4 -12.27 -5.95 -1.05
C TRP A 4 -11.40 -5.31 0.03
N GLY A 5 -11.57 -4.01 0.28
CA GLY A 5 -10.93 -3.33 1.40
C GLY A 5 -11.37 -3.94 2.74
N GLU A 6 -12.68 -4.14 2.92
CA GLU A 6 -13.24 -4.76 4.12
C GLU A 6 -12.74 -6.20 4.34
N SER A 7 -12.53 -6.98 3.28
CA SER A 7 -11.98 -8.33 3.41
C SER A 7 -10.52 -8.36 3.84
N ILE A 8 -9.69 -7.40 3.39
CA ILE A 8 -8.29 -7.25 3.83
C ILE A 8 -8.30 -6.84 5.32
N GLU A 9 -9.13 -5.85 5.65
CA GLU A 9 -9.26 -5.33 7.01
C GLU A 9 -9.84 -6.36 7.98
N SER A 10 -10.61 -7.35 7.50
CA SER A 10 -11.19 -8.40 8.36
C SER A 10 -10.15 -9.29 9.04
N LYS A 11 -8.94 -9.44 8.46
CA LYS A 11 -7.82 -10.20 9.05
C LYS A 11 -6.91 -9.36 9.93
N ASP A 12 -7.01 -8.03 9.84
CA ASP A 12 -6.14 -7.07 10.51
C ASP A 12 -6.98 -6.14 11.40
N ALA A 13 -7.03 -6.46 12.69
CA ALA A 13 -7.84 -5.74 13.66
C ALA A 13 -7.48 -4.25 13.79
N TYR A 14 -6.33 -3.82 13.27
CA TYR A 14 -5.87 -2.44 13.29
C TYR A 14 -6.48 -1.58 12.16
N THR A 15 -6.92 -2.20 11.08
CA THR A 15 -7.12 -1.51 9.80
C THR A 15 -8.55 -1.10 9.49
N GLN A 16 -9.52 -1.21 10.41
CA GLN A 16 -10.91 -0.88 10.08
C GLN A 16 -11.05 0.58 9.59
N GLY A 17 -11.39 0.73 8.30
CA GLY A 17 -11.46 2.01 7.60
C GLY A 17 -10.13 2.70 7.30
N HIS A 18 -8.98 2.10 7.65
CA HIS A 18 -7.65 2.64 7.40
C HIS A 18 -7.41 2.80 5.89
N CYS A 19 -7.68 1.75 5.10
CA CYS A 19 -7.47 1.81 3.65
C CYS A 19 -8.31 2.94 3.03
N MET A 20 -9.52 3.18 3.56
CA MET A 20 -10.38 4.27 3.10
C MET A 20 -9.81 5.65 3.47
N ARG A 21 -9.37 5.85 4.72
CA ARG A 21 -8.81 7.13 5.18
C ARG A 21 -7.51 7.46 4.46
N VAL A 22 -6.62 6.49 4.31
CA VAL A 22 -5.38 6.61 3.52
C VAL A 22 -5.71 6.95 2.06
N ALA A 23 -6.66 6.27 1.43
CA ALA A 23 -7.04 6.56 0.05
C ALA A 23 -7.64 7.97 -0.11
N ASP A 24 -8.47 8.43 0.83
CA ASP A 24 -9.04 9.79 0.84
C ASP A 24 -7.95 10.86 0.98
N LEU A 25 -7.05 10.69 1.95
CA LEU A 25 -5.95 11.60 2.20
C LEU A 25 -4.97 11.63 1.02
N ALA A 26 -4.56 10.46 0.52
CA ALA A 26 -3.67 10.34 -0.64
C ALA A 26 -4.29 11.03 -1.87
N CYS A 27 -5.60 10.87 -2.10
CA CYS A 27 -6.26 11.54 -3.22
C CYS A 27 -6.26 13.07 -3.07
N ALA A 28 -6.45 13.58 -1.86
CA ALA A 28 -6.38 15.02 -1.59
C ALA A 28 -4.96 15.57 -1.83
N LEU A 29 -3.93 14.83 -1.42
CA LEU A 29 -2.53 15.17 -1.66
C LEU A 29 -2.18 15.12 -3.15
N ALA A 30 -2.60 14.09 -3.87
CA ALA A 30 -2.34 13.93 -5.30
C ALA A 30 -2.93 15.09 -6.13
N ARG A 31 -4.15 15.52 -5.82
CA ARG A 31 -4.77 16.70 -6.47
C ARG A 31 -3.94 17.97 -6.25
N ARG A 32 -3.49 18.21 -5.02
CA ARG A 32 -2.64 19.37 -4.70
C ARG A 32 -1.27 19.28 -5.35
N ALA A 33 -0.79 18.07 -5.62
CA ALA A 33 0.45 17.81 -6.33
C ALA A 33 0.30 17.87 -7.87
N GLY A 34 -0.88 18.20 -8.40
CA GLY A 34 -1.11 18.44 -9.84
C GLY A 34 -1.48 17.20 -10.64
N PHE A 35 -1.99 16.14 -10.02
CA PHE A 35 -2.46 14.96 -10.73
C PHE A 35 -3.67 15.29 -11.62
N GLU A 36 -3.70 14.70 -12.82
CA GLU A 36 -4.87 14.76 -13.69
C GLU A 36 -6.07 14.02 -13.09
N GLU A 37 -7.25 14.63 -13.12
CA GLU A 37 -8.49 13.99 -12.63
C GLU A 37 -8.78 12.64 -13.30
N ARG A 38 -8.36 12.46 -14.56
CA ARG A 38 -8.51 11.17 -15.27
C ARG A 38 -7.75 10.03 -14.61
N ARG A 39 -6.65 10.32 -13.90
CA ARG A 39 -5.83 9.32 -13.18
C ARG A 39 -6.34 9.07 -11.76
N MET A 40 -7.16 9.97 -11.21
CA MET A 40 -7.59 9.93 -9.81
C MET A 40 -8.41 8.68 -9.46
N PHE A 41 -9.23 8.19 -10.39
CA PHE A 41 -9.97 6.94 -10.16
C PHE A 41 -9.01 5.79 -9.86
N TRP A 42 -8.06 5.53 -10.77
CA TRP A 42 -7.12 4.42 -10.63
C TRP A 42 -6.10 4.63 -9.51
N PHE A 43 -5.70 5.87 -9.27
CA PHE A 43 -4.90 6.20 -8.08
C PHE A 43 -5.62 5.82 -6.79
N ARG A 44 -6.92 6.15 -6.68
CA ARG A 44 -7.74 5.75 -5.53
C ARG A 44 -7.85 4.23 -5.43
N VAL A 45 -8.01 3.53 -6.55
CA VAL A 45 -8.04 2.05 -6.55
C VAL A 45 -6.74 1.48 -5.99
N GLY A 46 -5.58 1.95 -6.49
CA GLY A 46 -4.28 1.52 -5.97
C GLY A 46 -4.11 1.83 -4.48
N ALA A 47 -4.56 3.01 -4.04
CA ALA A 47 -4.50 3.40 -2.63
C ALA A 47 -5.37 2.51 -1.72
N LEU A 48 -6.57 2.11 -2.18
CA LEU A 48 -7.43 1.18 -1.44
C LEU A 48 -6.86 -0.24 -1.38
N LEU A 49 -6.00 -0.61 -2.32
CA LEU A 49 -5.44 -1.95 -2.46
C LEU A 49 -3.99 -2.04 -2.00
N HIS A 50 -3.40 -0.98 -1.43
CA HIS A 50 -1.97 -0.95 -1.10
C HIS A 50 -1.53 -2.11 -0.20
N ASP A 51 -2.43 -2.54 0.68
CA ASP A 51 -2.22 -3.61 1.65
C ASP A 51 -2.82 -4.96 1.24
N VAL A 52 -3.31 -5.13 0.00
CA VAL A 52 -4.02 -6.35 -0.42
C VAL A 52 -3.19 -7.63 -0.27
N GLY A 53 -1.86 -7.53 -0.39
CA GLY A 53 -0.97 -8.66 -0.18
C GLY A 53 -0.91 -9.17 1.27
N LYS A 54 -1.44 -8.42 2.25
CA LYS A 54 -1.55 -8.89 3.65
C LYS A 54 -2.47 -10.11 3.78
N ILE A 55 -3.30 -10.41 2.76
CA ILE A 55 -4.12 -11.63 2.72
C ILE A 55 -3.27 -12.90 2.87
N ASP A 56 -2.03 -12.89 2.37
CA ASP A 56 -1.09 -14.02 2.40
C ASP A 56 -0.24 -14.06 3.69
N ILE A 57 -0.37 -13.04 4.57
CA ILE A 57 0.34 -12.98 5.84
C ILE A 57 -0.46 -13.75 6.91
N PRO A 58 0.14 -14.70 7.63
CA PRO A 58 -0.53 -15.41 8.72
C PRO A 58 -1.07 -14.44 9.79
N ALA A 59 -2.28 -14.70 10.27
CA ALA A 59 -2.95 -13.82 11.23
C ALA A 59 -2.17 -13.67 12.54
N GLU A 60 -1.42 -14.70 12.94
CA GLU A 60 -0.57 -14.71 14.14
C GLU A 60 0.64 -13.78 14.01
N ILE A 61 1.11 -13.54 12.78
CA ILE A 61 2.19 -12.58 12.48
C ILE A 61 1.60 -11.19 12.33
N LEU A 62 0.50 -11.07 11.58
CA LEU A 62 -0.17 -9.80 11.32
C LEU A 62 -0.66 -9.12 12.61
N ASN A 63 -1.21 -9.90 13.54
CA ASN A 63 -1.76 -9.40 14.81
C ASN A 63 -0.85 -9.72 16.01
N LYS A 64 0.44 -10.00 15.78
CA LYS A 64 1.36 -10.41 16.86
C LYS A 64 1.49 -9.31 17.92
N PRO A 65 1.23 -9.59 19.21
CA PRO A 65 1.51 -8.62 20.26
C PRO A 65 3.02 -8.50 20.45
N GLY A 66 3.59 -7.32 20.13
CA GLY A 66 5.00 -7.01 20.32
C GLY A 66 5.81 -7.01 19.03
N ARG A 67 7.14 -7.21 19.14
CA ARG A 67 8.04 -7.14 17.99
C ARG A 67 8.03 -8.45 17.21
N LEU A 68 8.01 -8.35 15.88
CA LEU A 68 8.24 -9.48 14.99
C LEU A 68 9.70 -9.95 15.08
N THR A 69 9.94 -11.24 14.89
CA THR A 69 11.29 -11.78 14.62
C THR A 69 11.79 -11.32 13.25
N ALA A 70 13.06 -11.57 12.95
CA ALA A 70 13.63 -11.20 11.65
C ALA A 70 12.91 -11.93 10.49
N GLU A 71 12.53 -13.19 10.70
CA GLU A 71 11.84 -14.05 9.74
C GLU A 71 10.40 -13.59 9.54
N GLU A 72 9.68 -13.31 10.63
CA GLU A 72 8.32 -12.77 10.60
C GLU A 72 8.28 -11.39 9.92
N TRP A 73 9.29 -10.55 10.18
CA TRP A 73 9.42 -9.26 9.52
C TRP A 73 9.78 -9.39 8.03
N ALA A 74 10.58 -10.38 7.65
CA ALA A 74 10.84 -10.65 6.24
C ALA A 74 9.55 -11.05 5.50
N LEU A 75 8.70 -11.87 6.12
CA LEU A 75 7.40 -12.22 5.58
C LEU A 75 6.45 -11.01 5.54
N MET A 76 6.36 -10.22 6.62
CA MET A 76 5.53 -9.01 6.63
C MET A 76 5.88 -8.04 5.48
N ARG A 77 7.18 -7.88 5.19
CA ARG A 77 7.67 -6.99 4.12
C ARG A 77 7.46 -7.53 2.71
N SER A 78 7.01 -8.76 2.52
CA SER A 78 6.71 -9.30 1.19
C SER A 78 5.30 -8.93 0.69
N HIS A 79 4.44 -8.36 1.53
CA HIS A 79 3.07 -8.03 1.13
C HIS A 79 2.96 -7.05 -0.07
N PRO A 80 3.89 -6.08 -0.31
CA PRO A 80 3.78 -5.23 -1.50
C PRO A 80 3.93 -6.05 -2.79
N GLU A 81 4.89 -6.98 -2.82
CA GLU A 81 5.12 -7.87 -3.95
C GLU A 81 3.95 -8.85 -4.11
N ALA A 82 3.51 -9.48 -3.01
CA ALA A 82 2.33 -10.36 -3.03
C ALA A 82 1.08 -9.63 -3.53
N GLY A 83 0.89 -8.37 -3.13
CA GLY A 83 -0.22 -7.54 -3.60
C GLY A 83 -0.19 -7.30 -5.12
N VAL A 84 1.00 -7.07 -5.69
CA VAL A 84 1.16 -6.99 -7.15
C VAL A 84 0.87 -8.34 -7.81
N GLU A 85 1.37 -9.44 -7.25
CA GLU A 85 1.10 -10.79 -7.78
C GLU A 85 -0.40 -11.12 -7.81
N LEU A 86 -1.15 -10.76 -6.77
CA LEU A 86 -2.60 -10.97 -6.70
C LEU A 86 -3.37 -10.21 -7.78
N LEU A 87 -2.81 -9.11 -8.29
CA LEU A 87 -3.40 -8.32 -9.37
C LEU A 87 -2.91 -8.74 -10.76
N LYS A 88 -1.95 -9.67 -10.87
CA LYS A 88 -1.51 -10.21 -12.17
C LYS A 88 -2.65 -11.00 -12.80
N GLY A 89 -3.30 -10.40 -13.80
CA GLY A 89 -4.46 -10.96 -14.49
C GLY A 89 -5.71 -10.08 -14.42
N ILE A 90 -5.65 -9.00 -13.64
CA ILE A 90 -6.65 -7.93 -13.69
C ILE A 90 -6.10 -6.84 -14.60
N ASP A 91 -6.93 -6.38 -15.54
CA ASP A 91 -6.60 -5.26 -16.42
C ASP A 91 -6.69 -3.94 -15.63
N VAL A 92 -5.62 -3.62 -14.92
CA VAL A 92 -5.42 -2.33 -14.24
C VAL A 92 -4.37 -1.53 -15.00
N PRO A 93 -4.49 -0.19 -15.07
CA PRO A 93 -3.43 0.63 -15.67
C PRO A 93 -2.08 0.41 -14.99
N GLU A 94 -1.02 0.53 -15.77
CA GLU A 94 0.37 0.34 -15.31
C GLU A 94 0.73 1.20 -14.09
N ASP A 95 0.07 2.35 -13.93
CA ASP A 95 0.27 3.29 -12.83
C ASP A 95 -0.24 2.78 -11.46
N VAL A 96 -1.08 1.74 -11.44
CA VAL A 96 -1.69 1.21 -10.20
C VAL A 96 -0.69 0.35 -9.42
N LEU A 97 0.02 -0.54 -10.11
CA LEU A 97 0.94 -1.48 -9.46
C LEU A 97 2.08 -0.79 -8.68
N PRO A 98 2.69 0.30 -9.17
CA PRO A 98 3.69 1.08 -8.43
C PRO A 98 3.18 1.62 -7.09
N ILE A 99 1.88 1.92 -6.96
CA ILE A 99 1.28 2.39 -5.71
C ILE A 99 1.41 1.30 -4.65
N ILE A 100 1.05 0.07 -5.02
CA ILE A 100 1.06 -1.09 -4.12
C ILE A 100 2.50 -1.52 -3.85
N LEU A 101 3.32 -1.63 -4.89
CA LEU A 101 4.68 -2.18 -4.77
C LEU A 101 5.62 -1.32 -3.93
N SER A 102 5.49 0.00 -3.99
CA SER A 102 6.52 0.92 -3.52
C SER A 102 6.08 1.86 -2.40
N HIS A 103 4.89 1.68 -1.81
CA HIS A 103 4.38 2.59 -0.76
C HIS A 103 5.21 2.60 0.53
N HIS A 104 6.01 1.55 0.77
CA HIS A 104 6.96 1.48 1.88
C HIS A 104 8.41 1.84 1.51
N GLU A 105 8.65 2.28 0.28
CA GLU A 105 9.94 2.85 -0.10
C GLU A 105 10.17 4.19 0.62
N LYS A 106 11.41 4.44 1.01
CA LYS A 106 11.79 5.64 1.77
C LYS A 106 12.75 6.48 0.97
N TRP A 107 12.61 7.81 1.07
CA TRP A 107 13.40 8.77 0.30
C TRP A 107 14.92 8.53 0.40
N ASP A 108 15.40 8.06 1.56
CA ASP A 108 16.80 7.77 1.85
C ASP A 108 17.28 6.37 1.39
N GLY A 109 16.42 5.57 0.75
CA GLY A 109 16.73 4.22 0.29
C GLY A 109 16.66 3.14 1.37
N THR A 110 16.21 3.46 2.59
CA THR A 110 16.08 2.49 3.69
C THR A 110 14.74 1.74 3.70
N GLY A 111 13.92 1.95 2.67
CA GLY A 111 12.61 1.31 2.48
C GLY A 111 12.71 -0.10 1.89
N TYR A 112 11.56 -0.62 1.48
CA TYR A 112 11.41 -1.95 0.88
C TYR A 112 10.24 -1.93 -0.14
N PRO A 113 10.15 -2.91 -1.06
CA PRO A 113 10.97 -4.12 -1.20
C PRO A 113 12.32 -3.92 -1.92
N HIS A 114 12.48 -2.87 -2.72
CA HIS A 114 13.62 -2.72 -3.64
C HIS A 114 14.67 -1.71 -3.17
N GLY A 115 14.40 -0.94 -2.12
CA GLY A 115 15.35 0.06 -1.61
C GLY A 115 15.52 1.23 -2.58
N LEU A 116 14.43 1.61 -3.25
CA LEU A 116 14.40 2.77 -4.13
C LEU A 116 14.65 4.05 -3.32
N SER A 117 15.37 5.00 -3.91
CA SER A 117 15.69 6.27 -3.25
C SER A 117 15.34 7.47 -4.12
N GLY A 118 15.02 8.58 -3.47
CA GLY A 118 14.68 9.84 -4.14
C GLY A 118 13.57 9.68 -5.19
N GLU A 119 13.85 10.16 -6.39
CA GLU A 119 12.91 10.15 -7.52
C GLU A 119 12.79 8.78 -8.22
N ALA A 120 13.65 7.81 -7.88
CA ALA A 120 13.44 6.44 -8.31
C ALA A 120 12.15 5.84 -7.71
N ILE A 121 11.68 6.40 -6.58
CA ILE A 121 10.38 6.06 -6.01
C ILE A 121 9.28 6.72 -6.86
N PRO A 122 8.33 5.95 -7.42
CA PRO A 122 7.21 6.50 -8.16
C PRO A 122 6.48 7.58 -7.36
N MET A 123 6.14 8.70 -8.01
CA MET A 123 5.47 9.82 -7.33
C MET A 123 4.16 9.39 -6.66
N VAL A 124 3.44 8.47 -7.31
CA VAL A 124 2.21 7.87 -6.78
C VAL A 124 2.44 7.15 -5.44
N ALA A 125 3.54 6.41 -5.31
CA ALA A 125 3.91 5.68 -4.11
C ALA A 125 4.40 6.61 -3.01
N ARG A 126 5.15 7.67 -3.34
CA ARG A 126 5.55 8.71 -2.39
C ARG A 126 4.35 9.40 -1.74
N ILE A 127 3.34 9.76 -2.54
CA ILE A 127 2.12 10.39 -2.03
C ILE A 127 1.36 9.42 -1.11
N LEU A 128 1.21 8.16 -1.54
CA LEU A 128 0.54 7.15 -0.73
C LEU A 128 1.28 6.91 0.60
N GLY A 129 2.60 6.69 0.55
CA GLY A 129 3.40 6.43 1.76
C GLY A 129 3.35 7.57 2.77
N LEU A 130 3.24 8.83 2.32
CA LEU A 130 3.00 9.97 3.21
C LEU A 130 1.62 9.90 3.89
N ALA A 131 0.58 9.51 3.15
CA ALA A 131 -0.76 9.39 3.70
C ALA A 131 -0.89 8.20 4.66
N ASP A 132 -0.26 7.08 4.32
CA ASP A 132 -0.22 5.86 5.11
C ASP A 132 0.44 6.09 6.47
N VAL A 133 1.66 6.65 6.48
CA VAL A 133 2.38 6.99 7.72
C VAL A 133 1.63 8.01 8.60
N TYR A 134 0.80 8.87 8.01
CA TYR A 134 0.01 9.84 8.77
C TYR A 134 -1.21 9.22 9.46
N ASP A 135 -1.85 8.21 8.85
CA ASP A 135 -3.03 7.53 9.42
C ASP A 135 -2.68 6.37 10.36
N ALA A 136 -1.55 5.69 10.10
CA ALA A 136 -1.07 4.55 10.87
C ALA A 136 -0.77 4.88 12.34
#